data_AF-A0A969Q019-F1
#
_entry.id   AF-A0A969Q019-F1
#
_cell.length_a   1.000
_cell.length_b   1.000
_cell.length_c   1.000
_cell.angle_alpha   90.00
_cell.angle_beta   90.00
_cell.angle_gamma   90.00
#
_symmetry.space_group_name_H-M   'P 1'
#
loop_
_entity.id
_entity.type
_entity.pdbx_description
1 polymer ?
#
loop_
_entity_poly.entity_id
_entity_poly.type
_entity_poly.pdbx_seq_one_letter_code
_entity_poly.pdbx_strand_id
1 'polypeptide(L)'
;MLFRREMIAVPSIVTIRFELNPVSTLTNALIIAYNEQGWLDGADQTLRAFMENLSPEKRAIHNLVYGFFSSAIPHVGSMSFPDFLKDFATRDATQLRDHAIHWFPQVEGFPGFEAILNNRETFVEFVGQLATLKGFEHEDDEARRGYEYLIDPVRLKDMMLSHMTFVWNAVLQKEWRKHETSLRQCVETHQQHNYSTFHTSFEAVEAVTGRDMRNSEKDEICSGALSEPCLRPPPPYLG
;
A
#
# COMPACT_ATOMS: atom_id res chain seq x y z
N MET A 1 -31.62 -45.57 -22.00
CA MET A 1 -31.91 -44.50 -21.01
C MET A 1 -30.63 -44.22 -20.23
N LEU A 2 -29.93 -43.13 -20.53
CA LEU A 2 -28.76 -42.68 -19.80
C LEU A 2 -29.23 -41.72 -18.70
N PHE A 3 -29.07 -42.10 -17.44
CA PHE A 3 -29.26 -41.19 -16.30
C PHE A 3 -28.13 -40.15 -16.33
N ARG A 4 -28.44 -38.91 -16.70
CA ARG A 4 -27.58 -37.77 -16.37
C ARG A 4 -27.60 -37.64 -14.85
N ARG A 5 -26.45 -37.84 -14.20
CA ARG A 5 -26.22 -37.31 -12.87
C ARG A 5 -26.22 -35.79 -13.00
N GLU A 6 -27.30 -35.16 -12.57
CA GLU A 6 -27.31 -33.73 -12.28
C GLU A 6 -26.28 -33.50 -11.18
N MET A 7 -25.13 -32.91 -11.53
CA MET A 7 -24.20 -32.42 -10.54
C MET A 7 -24.86 -31.18 -9.92
N ILE A 8 -25.30 -31.31 -8.67
CA ILE A 8 -25.67 -30.16 -7.86
C ILE A 8 -24.37 -29.40 -7.62
N ALA A 9 -24.19 -28.27 -8.32
CA ALA A 9 -23.10 -27.35 -8.03
C ALA A 9 -23.28 -26.86 -6.60
N VAL A 10 -22.32 -27.16 -5.72
CA VAL A 10 -22.31 -26.58 -4.37
C VAL A 10 -22.12 -25.08 -4.55
N PRO A 11 -23.04 -24.23 -4.03
CA PRO A 11 -22.87 -22.79 -4.14
C PRO A 11 -21.55 -22.38 -3.48
N SER A 12 -20.81 -21.49 -4.15
CA SER A 12 -19.59 -20.92 -3.58
C SER A 12 -19.92 -20.18 -2.30
N ILE A 13 -19.38 -20.64 -1.18
CA ILE A 13 -19.54 -19.98 0.12
C ILE A 13 -18.43 -18.93 0.23
N VAL A 14 -18.82 -17.65 0.26
CA VAL A 14 -17.90 -16.56 0.51
C VAL A 14 -17.75 -16.40 2.02
N THR A 15 -16.53 -16.55 2.53
CA THR A 15 -16.24 -16.29 3.94
C THR A 15 -15.70 -14.87 4.08
N ILE A 16 -16.42 -14.01 4.79
CA ILE A 16 -15.96 -12.66 5.12
C ILE A 16 -15.42 -12.64 6.54
N ARG A 17 -14.24 -12.06 6.70
CA ARG A 17 -13.64 -11.82 8.01
C ARG A 17 -13.32 -10.33 8.14
N PHE A 18 -13.82 -9.72 9.20
CA PHE A 18 -13.44 -8.37 9.60
C PHE A 18 -12.39 -8.47 10.69
N GLU A 19 -11.28 -7.76 10.51
CA GLU A 19 -10.25 -7.65 11.52
C GLU A 19 -9.65 -6.26 11.51
N LEU A 20 -9.24 -5.80 12.70
CA LEU A 20 -8.45 -4.58 12.81
C LEU A 20 -6.97 -4.95 12.56
N ASN A 21 -6.39 -4.33 11.54
CA ASN A 21 -4.99 -4.49 11.19
C ASN A 21 -4.25 -3.16 11.40
N PRO A 22 -3.63 -2.93 12.57
CA PRO A 22 -2.96 -1.68 12.90
C PRO A 22 -1.89 -1.29 11.88
N VAL A 23 -1.10 -2.26 11.40
CA VAL A 23 -0.01 -2.00 10.47
C VAL A 23 -0.53 -1.51 9.13
N SER A 24 -1.49 -2.21 8.54
CA SER A 24 -2.10 -1.81 7.27
C SER A 24 -2.83 -0.47 7.39
N THR A 25 -3.60 -0.26 8.46
CA THR A 25 -4.31 1.02 8.68
C THR A 25 -3.36 2.20 8.77
N LEU A 26 -2.30 2.09 9.59
CA LEU A 26 -1.36 3.19 9.82
C LEU A 26 -0.46 3.43 8.59
N THR A 27 -0.01 2.38 7.93
CA THR A 27 0.81 2.49 6.71
C THR A 27 0.01 3.13 5.57
N ASN A 28 -1.25 2.70 5.37
CA ASN A 28 -2.11 3.29 4.34
C ASN A 28 -2.38 4.77 4.62
N ALA A 29 -2.58 5.17 5.88
CA ALA A 29 -2.73 6.57 6.23
C ALA A 29 -1.50 7.41 5.81
N LEU A 30 -0.29 6.86 5.93
CA LEU A 30 0.96 7.54 5.56
C LEU A 30 1.21 7.58 4.05
N ILE A 31 0.79 6.54 3.32
CA ILE A 31 0.81 6.51 1.86
C ILE A 31 -0.19 7.54 1.30
N ILE A 32 -1.40 7.61 1.86
CA ILE A 32 -2.38 8.64 1.48
C ILE A 32 -1.84 10.04 1.79
N ALA A 33 -1.19 10.21 2.95
CA ALA A 33 -0.57 11.47 3.33
C ALA A 33 0.63 11.89 2.46
N TYR A 34 1.27 10.96 1.74
CA TYR A 34 2.28 11.28 0.74
C TYR A 34 1.66 11.87 -0.54
N ASN A 35 0.51 11.35 -1.00
CA ASN A 35 -0.15 11.73 -2.25
C ASN A 35 -0.94 13.06 -2.12
N GLU A 36 -0.37 14.12 -1.53
CA GLU A 36 -0.99 15.40 -1.06
C GLU A 36 -1.92 16.19 -2.02
N GLN A 37 -2.36 15.65 -3.16
CA GLN A 37 -3.34 16.26 -4.04
C GLN A 37 -4.79 16.05 -3.56
N GLY A 38 -5.15 16.64 -2.42
CA GLY A 38 -6.56 16.91 -2.07
C GLY A 38 -7.38 15.76 -1.45
N TRP A 39 -6.81 14.58 -1.22
CA TRP A 39 -7.54 13.42 -0.64
C TRP A 39 -7.61 13.39 0.89
N LEU A 40 -6.98 14.35 1.57
CA LEU A 40 -6.94 14.39 3.03
C LEU A 40 -8.19 15.00 3.67
N ASP A 41 -9.29 15.21 2.94
CA ASP A 41 -10.55 15.71 3.51
C ASP A 41 -11.16 14.76 4.56
N GLY A 42 -10.64 13.53 4.67
CA GLY A 42 -10.92 12.60 5.76
C GLY A 42 -9.74 12.26 6.68
N ALA A 43 -8.56 12.85 6.47
CA ALA A 43 -7.41 12.59 7.34
C ALA A 43 -7.46 13.45 8.60
N ASP A 44 -7.05 12.88 9.73
CA ASP A 44 -7.01 13.60 11.00
C ASP A 44 -6.10 14.84 10.90
N GLN A 45 -6.59 15.97 11.42
CA GLN A 45 -5.88 17.25 11.41
C GLN A 45 -4.48 17.16 12.02
N THR A 46 -4.28 16.27 12.99
CA THR A 46 -2.99 16.03 13.64
C THR A 46 -1.99 15.42 12.67
N LEU A 47 -2.41 14.44 11.86
CA LEU A 47 -1.54 13.83 10.86
C LEU A 47 -1.18 14.85 9.77
N ARG A 48 -2.17 15.63 9.31
CA ARG A 48 -1.93 16.71 8.33
C ARG A 48 -0.91 17.73 8.87
N ALA A 49 -1.12 18.24 10.08
CA ALA A 49 -0.20 19.19 10.70
C ALA A 49 1.20 18.58 10.91
N PHE A 50 1.29 17.29 11.24
CA PHE A 50 2.57 16.61 11.33
C PHE A 50 3.31 16.60 9.98
N MET A 51 2.63 16.27 8.88
CA MET A 51 3.21 16.24 7.53
C MET A 51 3.66 17.62 7.07
N GLU A 52 2.84 18.64 7.31
CA GLU A 52 3.15 20.05 6.98
C GLU A 52 4.41 20.54 7.73
N ASN A 53 4.66 20.05 8.93
CA ASN A 53 5.79 20.44 9.77
C ASN A 53 7.03 19.55 9.63
N LEU A 54 7.04 18.56 8.74
CA LEU A 54 8.25 17.79 8.45
C LEU A 54 9.34 18.70 7.88
N SER A 55 10.57 18.58 8.40
CA SER A 55 11.72 19.22 7.76
C SER A 55 11.89 18.70 6.33
N PRO A 56 12.53 19.47 5.42
CA PRO A 56 12.76 19.03 4.05
C PRO A 56 13.45 17.65 3.96
N GLU A 57 14.39 17.39 4.87
CA GLU A 57 15.11 16.11 4.95
C GLU A 57 14.17 14.96 5.35
N LYS A 58 13.32 15.17 6.36
CA LYS A 58 12.36 14.15 6.81
C LYS A 58 11.25 13.92 5.78
N ARG A 59 10.85 14.96 5.05
CA ARG A 59 9.92 14.85 3.94
C ARG A 59 10.51 14.04 2.80
N ALA A 60 11.77 14.30 2.42
CA ALA A 60 12.45 13.50 1.39
C ALA A 60 12.54 12.01 1.78
N ILE A 61 12.86 11.71 3.05
CA ILE A 61 12.87 10.32 3.55
C ILE A 61 11.44 9.72 3.54
N HIS A 62 10.43 10.50 3.92
CA HIS A 62 9.03 10.05 3.89
C HIS A 62 8.59 9.66 2.49
N ASN A 63 8.91 10.49 1.49
CA ASN A 63 8.60 10.23 0.10
C ASN A 63 9.30 8.96 -0.40
N LEU A 64 10.56 8.75 -0.05
CA LEU A 64 11.26 7.50 -0.36
C LEU A 64 10.59 6.28 0.31
N VAL A 65 10.19 6.37 1.58
CA VAL A 65 9.59 5.21 2.29
C VAL A 65 8.20 4.87 1.78
N TYR A 66 7.30 5.86 1.67
CA TYR A 66 5.88 5.63 1.39
C TYR A 66 5.48 5.88 -0.07
N GLY A 67 6.24 6.71 -0.79
CA GLY A 67 6.05 6.94 -2.22
C GLY A 67 6.81 5.92 -3.07
N PHE A 68 8.09 5.68 -2.74
CA PHE A 68 8.97 4.84 -3.57
C PHE A 68 9.04 3.38 -3.11
N PHE A 69 9.29 3.14 -1.82
CA PHE A 69 9.54 1.81 -1.24
C PHE A 69 8.36 1.23 -0.45
N SER A 70 7.14 1.73 -0.66
CA SER A 70 5.96 1.24 0.08
C SER A 70 5.67 -0.24 -0.16
N SER A 71 5.99 -0.75 -1.35
CA SER A 71 5.92 -2.19 -1.69
C SER A 71 6.86 -3.06 -0.86
N ALA A 72 7.91 -2.49 -0.25
CA ALA A 72 8.80 -3.23 0.65
C ALA A 72 8.19 -3.42 2.05
N ILE A 73 7.12 -2.70 2.38
CA ILE A 73 6.40 -2.82 3.66
C ILE A 73 5.49 -4.05 3.55
N PRO A 74 5.80 -5.14 4.26
CA PRO A 74 5.09 -6.39 4.07
C PRO A 74 3.70 -6.32 4.69
N HIS A 75 2.72 -6.88 3.98
CA HIS A 75 1.41 -7.12 4.56
C HIS A 75 1.52 -8.19 5.64
N VAL A 76 1.29 -7.77 6.88
CA VAL A 76 1.20 -8.67 8.04
C VAL A 76 -0.26 -8.78 8.46
N GLY A 77 -0.63 -9.88 9.12
CA GLY A 77 -1.95 -10.04 9.72
C GLY A 77 -2.18 -9.08 10.90
N SER A 78 -3.10 -9.42 11.79
CA SER A 78 -3.35 -8.62 12.99
C SER A 78 -2.12 -8.63 13.93
N MET A 79 -1.26 -7.62 13.78
CA MET A 79 -0.05 -7.38 14.56
C MET A 79 -0.06 -5.94 15.07
N SER A 80 0.47 -5.71 16.27
CA SER A 80 0.67 -4.34 16.77
C SER A 80 1.76 -3.64 15.95
N PHE A 81 1.67 -2.32 15.77
CA PHE A 81 2.71 -1.57 15.06
C PHE A 81 4.11 -1.71 15.71
N PRO A 82 4.25 -1.67 17.05
CA PRO A 82 5.55 -1.91 17.69
C PRO A 82 6.12 -3.30 17.44
N ASP A 83 5.29 -4.35 17.42
CA ASP A 83 5.78 -5.70 17.14
C ASP A 83 6.13 -5.87 15.66
N PHE A 84 5.41 -5.17 14.78
CA PHE A 84 5.78 -5.07 13.38
C PHE A 84 7.17 -4.43 13.18
N LEU A 85 7.49 -3.34 13.90
CA LEU A 85 8.82 -2.74 13.80
C LEU A 85 9.92 -3.70 14.27
N LYS A 86 9.66 -4.51 15.30
CA LYS A 86 10.59 -5.55 15.77
C LYS A 86 10.76 -6.66 14.73
N ASP A 87 9.65 -7.17 14.16
CA ASP A 87 9.67 -8.16 13.09
C ASP A 87 10.44 -7.64 11.87
N PHE A 88 10.11 -6.43 11.41
CA PHE A 88 10.75 -5.77 10.27
C PHE A 88 12.27 -5.66 10.45
N ALA A 89 12.74 -5.32 11.65
CA ALA A 89 14.17 -5.24 11.95
C ALA A 89 14.92 -6.57 11.75
N THR A 90 14.25 -7.71 11.98
CA THR A 90 14.83 -9.06 11.83
C THR A 90 14.84 -9.58 10.40
N ARG A 91 14.18 -8.90 9.47
CA ARG A 91 14.09 -9.34 8.07
C ARG A 91 15.43 -9.19 7.35
N ASP A 92 15.63 -10.08 6.38
CA ASP A 92 16.75 -10.00 5.46
C ASP A 92 16.63 -8.74 4.59
N ALA A 93 17.70 -7.96 4.54
CA ALA A 93 17.71 -6.68 3.85
C ALA A 93 17.59 -6.85 2.33
N THR A 94 18.19 -7.91 1.78
CA THR A 94 18.16 -8.21 0.34
C THR A 94 16.75 -8.62 -0.08
N GLN A 95 16.08 -9.46 0.71
CA GLN A 95 14.69 -9.84 0.47
C GLN A 95 13.74 -8.64 0.51
N LEU A 96 13.96 -7.67 1.41
CA LEU A 96 13.17 -6.44 1.44
C LEU A 96 13.36 -5.60 0.18
N ARG A 97 14.61 -5.43 -0.28
CA ARG A 97 14.90 -4.76 -1.56
C ARG A 97 14.21 -5.46 -2.72
N ASP A 98 14.37 -6.78 -2.82
CA ASP A 98 13.80 -7.57 -3.91
C ASP A 98 12.27 -7.52 -3.89
N HIS A 99 11.68 -7.51 -2.69
CA HIS A 99 10.25 -7.28 -2.53
C HIS A 99 9.82 -5.87 -2.97
N ALA A 100 10.64 -4.84 -2.73
CA ALA A 100 10.34 -3.49 -3.17
C ALA A 100 10.13 -3.39 -4.70
N ILE A 101 10.93 -4.15 -5.45
CA ILE A 101 10.98 -4.11 -6.92
C ILE A 101 10.37 -5.34 -7.59
N HIS A 102 9.77 -6.26 -6.83
CA HIS A 102 9.29 -7.55 -7.34
C HIS A 102 8.30 -7.43 -8.51
N TRP A 103 7.63 -6.29 -8.59
CA TRP A 103 6.58 -6.00 -9.54
C TRP A 103 7.08 -5.32 -10.81
N PHE A 104 8.33 -4.84 -10.85
CA PHE A 104 8.90 -4.20 -12.03
C PHE A 104 8.81 -5.05 -13.32
N PRO A 105 8.95 -6.40 -13.28
CA PRO A 105 8.76 -7.23 -14.46
C PRO A 105 7.36 -7.18 -15.09
N GLN A 106 6.36 -6.67 -14.37
CA GLN A 106 4.99 -6.50 -14.87
C GLN A 106 4.83 -5.22 -15.71
N VAL A 107 5.81 -4.31 -15.65
CA VAL A 107 5.80 -3.04 -16.39
C VAL A 107 6.34 -3.25 -17.79
N GLU A 108 5.60 -2.78 -18.81
CA GLU A 108 6.09 -2.76 -20.18
C GLU A 108 7.40 -1.95 -20.28
N GLY A 109 8.39 -2.49 -20.98
CA GLY A 109 9.70 -1.85 -21.12
C GLY A 109 10.68 -2.08 -19.95
N PHE A 110 10.36 -2.96 -18.99
CA PHE A 110 11.30 -3.31 -17.92
C PHE A 110 12.65 -3.83 -18.46
N PRO A 111 13.78 -3.17 -18.16
CA PRO A 111 15.08 -3.51 -18.74
C PRO A 111 15.76 -4.72 -18.07
N GLY A 112 15.14 -5.31 -17.04
CA GLY A 112 15.68 -6.43 -16.27
C GLY A 112 16.37 -5.99 -14.98
N PHE A 113 16.34 -6.85 -13.96
CA PHE A 113 16.91 -6.56 -12.64
C PHE A 113 18.40 -6.26 -12.68
N GLU A 114 19.15 -6.99 -13.50
CA GLU A 114 20.60 -6.77 -13.63
C GLU A 114 20.91 -5.36 -14.15
N ALA A 115 20.16 -4.88 -15.14
CA ALA A 115 20.36 -3.56 -15.72
C ALA A 115 20.06 -2.45 -14.71
N ILE A 116 18.93 -2.53 -14.01
CA ILE A 116 18.53 -1.50 -13.04
C ILE A 116 19.33 -1.54 -11.73
N LEU A 117 19.97 -2.66 -11.37
CA LEU A 117 20.77 -2.75 -10.15
C LEU A 117 22.24 -2.36 -10.37
N ASN A 118 22.73 -2.46 -11.62
CA ASN A 118 24.11 -2.15 -11.97
C ASN A 118 24.26 -0.78 -12.66
N ASN A 119 23.19 -0.18 -13.15
CA ASN A 119 23.23 1.11 -13.83
C ASN A 119 22.17 2.08 -13.28
N ARG A 120 22.66 3.13 -12.62
CA ARG A 120 21.83 4.20 -12.05
C ARG A 120 20.95 4.89 -13.09
N GLU A 121 21.50 5.23 -14.25
CA GLU A 121 20.76 6.00 -15.24
C GLU A 121 19.68 5.14 -15.89
N THR A 122 19.95 3.84 -16.13
CA THR A 122 18.91 2.90 -16.57
C THR A 122 17.77 2.78 -15.56
N PHE A 123 18.07 2.78 -14.27
CA PHE A 123 17.04 2.80 -13.23
C PHE A 123 16.24 4.10 -13.23
N VAL A 124 16.91 5.25 -13.27
CA VAL A 124 16.25 6.58 -13.27
C VAL A 124 15.34 6.72 -14.49
N GLU A 125 15.81 6.36 -15.69
CA GLU A 125 15.02 6.37 -16.91
C GLU A 125 13.78 5.47 -16.80
N PHE A 126 13.93 4.25 -16.28
CA PHE A 126 12.82 3.32 -16.10
C PHE A 126 11.78 3.86 -15.09
N VAL A 127 12.22 4.43 -13.97
CA VAL A 127 11.31 5.05 -12.98
C VAL A 127 10.59 6.27 -13.59
N GLY A 128 11.27 7.08 -14.40
CA GLY A 128 10.65 8.22 -15.08
C GLY A 128 9.57 7.81 -16.10
N GLN A 129 9.81 6.73 -16.85
CA GLN A 129 8.80 6.13 -17.72
C GLN A 129 7.59 5.64 -16.92
N LEU A 130 7.83 4.95 -15.81
CA LEU A 130 6.79 4.46 -14.92
C LEU A 130 5.95 5.60 -14.31
N ALA A 131 6.58 6.70 -13.90
CA ALA A 131 5.87 7.87 -13.38
C ALA A 131 4.99 8.51 -14.48
N THR A 132 5.53 8.63 -15.70
CA THR A 132 4.79 9.12 -16.87
C THR A 132 3.58 8.24 -17.18
N LEU A 133 3.76 6.91 -17.17
CA LEU A 133 2.68 5.93 -17.37
C LEU A 133 1.60 6.02 -16.30
N LYS A 134 1.91 6.52 -15.10
CA LYS A 134 0.94 6.69 -14.02
C LYS A 134 0.35 8.10 -13.95
N GLY A 135 0.79 9.02 -14.82
CA GLY A 135 0.36 10.41 -14.81
C GLY A 135 0.89 11.19 -13.60
N PHE A 136 1.96 10.72 -12.96
CA PHE A 136 2.62 11.42 -11.86
C PHE A 136 3.73 12.32 -12.39
N GLU A 137 3.94 13.46 -11.74
CA GLU A 137 5.16 14.23 -11.92
C GLU A 137 6.35 13.41 -11.40
N HIS A 138 7.46 13.45 -12.15
CA HIS A 138 8.67 12.72 -11.81
C HIS A 138 9.82 13.69 -11.57
N GLU A 139 10.47 13.57 -10.41
CA GLU A 139 11.73 14.22 -10.14
C GLU A 139 12.86 13.19 -10.21
N ASP A 140 13.74 13.32 -11.21
CA ASP A 140 14.90 12.43 -11.38
C ASP A 140 15.76 12.37 -10.11
N ASP A 141 15.85 13.47 -9.34
CA ASP A 141 16.66 13.53 -8.13
C ASP A 141 16.13 12.60 -7.03
N GLU A 142 14.81 12.39 -6.96
CA GLU A 142 14.22 11.41 -6.06
C GLU A 142 14.57 9.98 -6.50
N ALA A 143 14.46 9.67 -7.80
CA ALA A 143 14.90 8.38 -8.33
C ALA A 143 16.39 8.13 -8.08
N ARG A 144 17.25 9.13 -8.30
CA ARG A 144 18.69 9.02 -8.03
C ARG A 144 18.96 8.70 -6.56
N ARG A 145 18.25 9.34 -5.63
CA ARG A 145 18.33 9.02 -4.18
C ARG A 145 17.80 7.62 -3.88
N GLY A 146 16.67 7.24 -4.49
CA GLY A 146 16.11 5.89 -4.38
C GLY A 146 17.11 4.82 -4.81
N TYR A 147 17.83 5.05 -5.91
CA TYR A 147 18.87 4.14 -6.40
C TYR A 147 19.98 3.91 -5.37
N GLU A 148 20.44 4.96 -4.67
CA GLU A 148 21.48 4.83 -3.64
C GLU A 148 21.08 3.87 -2.51
N TYR A 149 19.81 3.82 -2.15
CA TYR A 149 19.29 2.85 -1.18
C TYR A 149 19.06 1.49 -1.81
N LEU A 150 18.61 1.44 -3.07
CA LEU A 150 18.34 0.18 -3.76
C LEU A 150 19.59 -0.70 -3.87
N ILE A 151 20.75 -0.11 -4.18
CA ILE A 151 22.01 -0.85 -4.30
C ILE A 151 22.65 -1.22 -2.95
N ASP A 152 22.20 -0.60 -1.86
CA ASP A 152 22.63 -0.90 -0.49
C ASP A 152 21.41 -1.34 0.36
N PRO A 153 21.03 -2.63 0.27
CA PRO A 153 19.82 -3.12 0.94
C PRO A 153 19.85 -2.92 2.46
N VAL A 154 21.02 -2.96 3.10
CA VAL A 154 21.15 -2.73 4.55
C VAL A 154 20.80 -1.28 4.87
N ARG A 155 21.36 -0.33 4.13
CA ARG A 155 21.05 1.09 4.27
C ARG A 155 19.58 1.39 3.97
N LEU A 156 18.98 0.71 2.99
CA LEU A 156 17.53 0.80 2.71
C LEU A 156 16.70 0.37 3.92
N LYS A 157 16.97 -0.83 4.47
CA LYS A 157 16.25 -1.36 5.63
C LYS A 157 16.36 -0.42 6.84
N ASP A 158 17.57 0.06 7.13
CA ASP A 158 17.83 0.94 8.27
C ASP A 158 17.12 2.29 8.11
N MET A 159 17.13 2.87 6.91
CA MET A 159 16.41 4.10 6.60
C MET A 159 14.89 3.93 6.80
N MET A 160 14.32 2.86 6.24
CA MET A 160 12.89 2.57 6.39
C MET A 160 12.51 2.36 7.85
N LEU A 161 13.25 1.52 8.58
CA LEU A 161 13.00 1.22 9.99
C LEU A 161 13.11 2.46 10.87
N SER A 162 14.15 3.27 10.64
CA SER A 162 14.37 4.54 11.36
C SER A 162 13.22 5.51 11.13
N HIS A 163 12.78 5.69 9.88
CA HIS A 163 11.69 6.58 9.56
C HIS A 163 10.34 6.09 10.11
N MET A 164 10.00 4.82 9.94
CA MET A 164 8.77 4.24 10.50
C MET A 164 8.74 4.36 12.03
N THR A 165 9.88 4.15 12.70
CA THR A 165 10.01 4.34 14.16
C THR A 165 9.84 5.81 14.56
N PHE A 166 10.42 6.73 13.80
CA PHE A 166 10.27 8.17 14.01
C PHE A 166 8.79 8.59 13.92
N VAL A 167 8.11 8.24 12.83
CA VAL A 167 6.71 8.62 12.61
C VAL A 167 5.79 7.98 13.65
N TRP A 168 6.07 6.73 14.04
CA TRP A 168 5.36 6.06 15.13
C TRP A 168 5.42 6.85 16.45
N ASN A 169 6.63 7.22 16.86
CA ASN A 169 6.84 7.94 18.12
C ASN A 169 6.34 9.38 18.07
N ALA A 170 6.41 10.04 16.89
CA ALA A 170 6.05 11.44 16.76
C ALA A 170 4.54 11.68 16.68
N VAL A 171 3.78 10.83 15.97
CA VAL A 171 2.35 11.06 15.74
C VAL A 171 1.48 9.81 15.87
N LEU A 172 1.88 8.67 15.27
CA LEU A 172 0.94 7.55 15.10
C LEU A 172 0.57 6.87 16.40
N GLN A 173 1.49 6.76 17.36
CA GLN A 173 1.18 6.11 18.64
C GLN A 173 0.03 6.83 19.36
N LYS A 174 0.05 8.17 19.35
CA LYS A 174 -0.97 9.00 20.00
C LYS A 174 -2.30 8.89 19.25
N GLU A 175 -2.27 9.05 17.93
CA GLU A 175 -3.49 8.96 17.12
C GLU A 175 -4.10 7.56 17.15
N TRP A 176 -3.28 6.52 17.11
CA TRP A 176 -3.75 5.15 17.25
C TRP A 176 -4.51 4.94 18.56
N ARG A 177 -3.95 5.36 19.70
CA ARG A 177 -4.61 5.21 21.01
C ARG A 177 -5.95 5.96 21.07
N LYS A 178 -6.04 7.13 20.43
CA LYS A 178 -7.27 7.93 20.36
C LYS A 178 -8.37 7.23 19.55
N HIS A 179 -8.00 6.58 18.44
CA HIS A 179 -8.95 5.98 17.50
C HIS A 179 -9.18 4.48 17.69
N GLU A 180 -8.31 3.78 18.43
CA GLU A 180 -8.34 2.32 18.57
C GLU A 180 -9.70 1.79 19.05
N THR A 181 -10.30 2.43 20.05
CA THR A 181 -11.60 1.99 20.59
C THR A 181 -12.70 2.09 19.55
N SER A 182 -12.79 3.21 18.82
CA SER A 182 -13.78 3.40 17.77
C SER A 182 -13.57 2.44 16.61
N LEU A 183 -12.32 2.22 16.19
CA LEU A 183 -11.99 1.26 15.14
C LEU A 183 -12.36 -0.19 15.52
N ARG A 184 -12.12 -0.57 16.78
CA ARG A 184 -12.54 -1.89 17.29
C ARG A 184 -14.06 -2.03 17.29
N GLN A 185 -14.79 -1.00 17.74
CA GLN A 185 -16.25 -1.00 17.69
C GLN A 185 -16.78 -1.14 16.26
N CYS A 186 -16.15 -0.51 15.27
CA CYS A 186 -16.51 -0.70 13.86
C CYS A 186 -16.33 -2.16 13.41
N VAL A 187 -15.20 -2.79 13.74
CA VAL A 187 -14.95 -4.20 13.43
C VAL A 187 -15.95 -5.12 14.11
N GLU A 188 -16.21 -4.91 15.41
CA GLU A 188 -17.20 -5.69 16.17
C GLU A 188 -18.61 -5.54 15.60
N THR A 189 -18.99 -4.33 15.21
CA THR A 189 -20.29 -4.06 14.56
C THR A 189 -20.43 -4.82 13.26
N HIS A 190 -19.39 -4.83 12.41
CA HIS A 190 -19.41 -5.60 11.18
C HIS A 190 -19.43 -7.11 11.44
N GLN A 191 -18.68 -7.62 12.42
CA GLN A 191 -18.70 -9.05 12.76
C GLN A 191 -20.09 -9.56 13.20
N GLN A 192 -20.97 -8.68 13.70
CA GLN A 192 -22.35 -9.03 14.08
C GLN A 192 -23.31 -9.11 12.89
N HIS A 193 -22.95 -8.57 11.73
CA HIS A 193 -23.79 -8.61 10.54
C HIS A 193 -23.70 -9.96 9.84
N ASN A 194 -24.83 -10.48 9.36
CA ASN A 194 -24.85 -11.72 8.61
C ASN A 194 -24.52 -11.48 7.14
N TYR A 195 -23.30 -11.83 6.73
CA TYR A 195 -22.85 -11.78 5.35
C TYR A 195 -22.96 -13.11 4.60
N SER A 196 -23.51 -14.17 5.23
CA SER A 196 -23.64 -15.49 4.58
C SER A 196 -24.64 -15.50 3.42
N THR A 197 -25.37 -14.40 3.22
CA THR A 197 -26.35 -14.23 2.14
C THR A 197 -25.71 -13.83 0.81
N PHE A 198 -24.42 -13.44 0.81
CA PHE A 198 -23.72 -13.06 -0.42
C PHE A 198 -23.16 -14.29 -1.13
N HIS A 199 -23.36 -14.34 -2.45
CA HIS A 199 -22.94 -15.45 -3.29
C HIS A 199 -21.59 -15.19 -3.98
N THR A 200 -21.18 -13.92 -4.03
CA THR A 200 -19.91 -13.49 -4.61
C THR A 200 -19.14 -12.53 -3.69
N SER A 201 -17.82 -12.48 -3.84
CA SER A 201 -16.96 -11.53 -3.12
C SER A 201 -17.27 -10.08 -3.48
N PHE A 202 -17.70 -9.79 -4.71
CA PHE A 202 -18.06 -8.44 -5.14
C PHE A 202 -19.29 -7.90 -4.43
N GLU A 203 -20.36 -8.69 -4.32
CA GLU A 203 -21.56 -8.30 -3.57
C GLU A 203 -21.24 -8.06 -2.09
N ALA A 204 -20.42 -8.92 -1.52
CA ALA A 204 -19.91 -8.81 -0.16
C ALA A 204 -19.13 -7.51 0.07
N VAL A 205 -18.21 -7.16 -0.82
CA VAL A 205 -17.42 -5.92 -0.73
C VAL A 205 -18.29 -4.69 -0.95
N GLU A 206 -19.19 -4.71 -1.93
CA GLU A 206 -20.13 -3.63 -2.22
C GLU A 206 -21.06 -3.38 -1.02
N ALA A 207 -21.56 -4.42 -0.37
CA ALA A 207 -22.40 -4.29 0.84
C ALA A 207 -21.65 -3.67 2.03
N VAL A 208 -20.34 -3.88 2.13
CA VAL A 208 -19.51 -3.33 3.22
C VAL A 208 -19.05 -1.90 2.92
N THR A 209 -18.63 -1.66 1.69
CA THR A 209 -17.94 -0.42 1.29
C THR A 209 -18.86 0.58 0.60
N GLY A 210 -20.02 0.14 0.14
CA GLY A 210 -20.91 0.90 -0.74
C GLY A 210 -20.38 1.09 -2.15
N ARG A 211 -19.31 0.40 -2.55
CA ARG A 211 -18.64 0.56 -3.85
C ARG A 211 -18.86 -0.64 -4.76
N ASP A 212 -19.33 -0.40 -5.98
CA ASP A 212 -19.41 -1.44 -7.02
C ASP A 212 -18.00 -1.74 -7.56
N MET A 213 -17.47 -2.89 -7.17
CA MET A 213 -16.14 -3.37 -7.57
C MET A 213 -16.18 -4.21 -8.85
N ARG A 214 -17.34 -4.40 -9.51
CA ARG A 214 -17.48 -5.26 -10.71
C ARG A 214 -16.95 -4.61 -11.98
N ASN A 215 -16.89 -3.28 -12.00
CA ASN A 215 -16.36 -2.48 -13.10
C ASN A 215 -15.09 -1.71 -12.70
N SER A 216 -14.42 -2.13 -11.62
CA SER A 216 -13.25 -1.40 -11.09
C SER A 216 -12.08 -1.32 -12.07
N GLU A 217 -12.11 -2.01 -13.22
CA GLU A 217 -11.18 -1.77 -14.35
C GLU A 217 -11.15 -0.30 -14.83
N LYS A 218 -12.14 0.53 -14.47
CA LYS A 218 -12.17 1.96 -14.82
C LYS A 218 -11.92 2.91 -13.65
N ASP A 219 -12.00 2.44 -12.42
CA ASP A 219 -11.83 3.24 -11.20
C ASP A 219 -10.97 2.46 -10.18
N GLU A 220 -9.76 2.04 -10.58
CA GLU A 220 -8.74 1.44 -9.68
C GLU A 220 -8.12 2.50 -8.75
N ILE A 221 -8.96 3.15 -7.96
CA ILE A 221 -8.53 3.97 -6.83
C ILE A 221 -8.84 3.19 -5.55
N CYS A 222 -7.78 2.58 -5.00
CA CYS A 222 -7.67 2.13 -3.62
C CYS A 222 -8.43 0.85 -3.19
N SER A 223 -8.12 -0.29 -3.80
CA SER A 223 -8.22 -1.60 -3.11
C SER A 223 -6.94 -2.44 -3.25
N GLY A 224 -5.78 -1.81 -3.12
CA GLY A 224 -4.46 -2.46 -3.14
C GLY A 224 -3.99 -2.97 -1.77
N ALA A 225 -4.89 -3.52 -0.95
CA ALA A 225 -4.49 -4.38 0.17
C ALA A 225 -4.28 -5.84 -0.28
N LEU A 226 -4.42 -6.14 -1.57
CA LEU A 226 -4.15 -7.44 -2.14
C LEU A 226 -3.44 -7.24 -3.47
N SER A 227 -2.11 -7.40 -3.44
CA SER A 227 -1.23 -7.74 -4.57
C SER A 227 -1.37 -6.95 -5.88
N GLU A 228 -0.27 -6.29 -6.25
CA GLU A 228 0.09 -5.78 -7.60
C GLU A 228 0.04 -4.25 -7.77
N PRO A 229 0.96 -3.66 -8.55
CA PRO A 229 0.98 -2.24 -8.86
C PRO A 229 0.06 -1.95 -10.03
N CYS A 230 -0.90 -1.07 -9.78
CA CYS A 230 -1.76 -0.44 -10.78
C CYS A 230 -0.92 0.17 -11.92
N LEU A 231 -1.14 -0.29 -13.16
CA LEU A 231 -0.35 0.07 -14.35
C LEU A 231 -1.13 0.90 -15.39
N ARG A 232 -2.08 1.75 -14.97
CA ARG A 232 -2.72 2.69 -15.92
C ARG A 232 -2.81 4.11 -15.38
N PRO A 233 -2.55 5.14 -16.21
CA PRO A 233 -2.76 6.53 -15.85
C PRO A 233 -4.26 6.82 -15.75
N PRO A 234 -4.70 7.72 -14.86
CA PRO A 234 -6.07 8.19 -14.85
C PRO A 234 -6.41 8.90 -16.17
N PRO A 235 -7.65 8.82 -16.66
CA PRO A 235 -8.05 9.54 -17.86
C PRO A 235 -7.88 11.06 -17.65
N PRO A 236 -7.46 11.82 -18.68
CA PRO A 236 -7.34 13.26 -18.57
C PRO A 236 -8.70 13.85 -18.24
N TYR A 237 -8.77 14.64 -17.17
CA TYR A 237 -9.94 15.43 -16.83
C TYR A 237 -10.26 16.35 -18.01
N LEU A 238 -11.33 16.05 -18.75
CA LEU A 238 -11.96 17.02 -19.64
C LEU A 238 -12.65 18.05 -18.76
N GLY A 239 -12.16 19.29 -18.81
CA GLY A 239 -12.80 20.44 -18.18
C GLY A 239 -14.12 20.83 -18.84
#